data_AF-A0A3G6J2L6-F1
#
_entry.id   AF-A0A3G6J2L6-F1
#
_cell.length_a   1.000
_cell.length_b   1.000
_cell.length_c   1.000
_cell.angle_alpha   90.00
_cell.angle_beta   90.00
_cell.angle_gamma   90.00
#
_symmetry.space_group_name_H-M   'P 1'
#
loop_
_entity.id
_entity.type
_entity.pdbx_description
1 polymer ?
#
loop_
_entity_poly.entity_id
_entity_poly.type
_entity_poly.pdbx_seq_one_letter_code
_entity_poly.pdbx_strand_id
1 'polypeptide(L)'
;MTLHPYTPITMALCFMVIITVCNSAVLSAAGLALVLLLGTAFRRPNVLIATALMGIPAVISFSLMYGLFGQWQSAAELSIRFAAILSGGLLFFSFVDADELLRAMSLRVPAPVVFILGSITRMRQLAQFRLHTIRQIQQSRGMRVRRFSWKYVLLPLIVGMISDAAERSRPLQRTGIARPGPRTVLYPVNDPFAERVLRWVMVAVTVVLSVWVVL
;
A
#
# COMPACT_ATOMS: atom_id res chain seq x y z
N MET A 1 12.82 -4.31 -15.28
CA MET A 1 13.71 -3.52 -14.41
C MET A 1 12.87 -3.09 -13.21
N THR A 2 13.14 -3.63 -12.02
CA THR A 2 12.43 -3.21 -10.80
C THR A 2 13.06 -1.91 -10.30
N LEU A 3 12.24 -0.90 -10.07
CA LEU A 3 12.66 0.38 -9.50
C LEU A 3 12.94 0.19 -8.01
N HIS A 4 13.90 0.93 -7.43
CA HIS A 4 14.12 0.86 -5.99
C HIS A 4 12.82 1.26 -5.26
N PRO A 5 12.34 0.49 -4.25
CA PRO A 5 11.00 0.64 -3.66
C PRO A 5 10.70 2.01 -3.05
N TYR A 6 11.73 2.74 -2.61
CA TYR A 6 11.58 4.12 -2.15
C TYR A 6 11.20 5.11 -3.27
N THR A 7 11.54 4.88 -4.53
CA THR A 7 11.24 5.81 -5.63
C THR A 7 9.75 5.96 -5.90
N PRO A 8 8.93 4.89 -6.07
CA PRO A 8 7.48 5.04 -6.22
C PRO A 8 6.83 5.61 -4.96
N ILE A 9 7.33 5.31 -3.76
CA ILE A 9 6.80 5.89 -2.51
C ILE A 9 7.02 7.41 -2.48
N THR A 10 8.23 7.86 -2.81
CA THR A 10 8.51 9.30 -2.90
C THR A 10 7.72 9.96 -4.00
N MET A 11 7.56 9.32 -5.17
CA MET A 11 6.71 9.84 -6.26
C MET A 11 5.26 10.00 -5.81
N ALA A 12 4.71 8.98 -5.13
CA ALA A 12 3.36 9.02 -4.58
C ALA A 12 3.18 10.19 -3.62
N LEU A 13 4.08 10.33 -2.64
CA LEU A 13 4.01 11.40 -1.64
C LEU A 13 4.15 12.78 -2.29
N CYS A 14 5.13 12.96 -3.18
CA CYS A 14 5.32 14.25 -3.87
C CYS A 14 4.10 14.60 -4.73
N PHE A 15 3.55 13.64 -5.47
CA PHE A 15 2.34 13.83 -6.28
C PHE A 15 1.13 14.24 -5.43
N MET A 16 0.89 13.53 -4.31
CA MET A 16 -0.19 13.86 -3.38
C MET A 16 -0.02 15.27 -2.79
N VAL A 17 1.20 15.64 -2.39
CA VAL A 17 1.49 16.96 -1.84
C VAL A 17 1.27 18.05 -2.89
N ILE A 18 1.76 17.88 -4.12
CA ILE A 18 1.60 18.88 -5.20
C ILE A 18 0.12 19.14 -5.49
N ILE A 19 -0.67 18.07 -5.69
CA ILE A 19 -2.11 18.21 -5.94
C ILE A 19 -2.81 18.87 -4.75
N THR A 20 -2.32 18.61 -3.54
CA THR A 20 -2.92 19.18 -2.33
C THR A 20 -2.60 20.67 -2.19
N VAL A 21 -1.36 21.08 -2.48
CA VAL A 21 -0.92 22.45 -2.27
C VAL A 21 -1.39 23.38 -3.40
N CYS A 22 -1.30 22.97 -4.66
CA CYS A 22 -1.62 23.85 -5.80
C CYS A 22 -3.11 24.22 -5.90
N ASN A 23 -4.00 23.54 -5.16
CA ASN A 23 -5.45 23.77 -5.06
C ASN A 23 -6.14 24.21 -6.38
N SER A 24 -5.74 23.65 -7.51
CA SER A 24 -6.29 24.01 -8.82
C SER A 24 -6.94 22.80 -9.49
N ALA A 25 -8.16 23.02 -9.98
CA ALA A 25 -8.96 22.00 -10.63
C ALA A 25 -8.28 21.46 -11.91
N VAL A 26 -7.66 22.36 -12.68
CA VAL A 26 -6.96 22.02 -13.93
C VAL A 26 -5.77 21.09 -13.67
N LEU A 27 -4.95 21.39 -12.65
CA LEU A 27 -3.80 20.54 -12.30
C LEU A 27 -4.24 19.18 -11.75
N SER A 28 -5.32 19.16 -10.96
CA SER A 28 -5.92 17.91 -10.46
C SER A 28 -6.46 17.04 -11.60
N ALA A 29 -7.15 17.65 -12.58
CA ALA A 29 -7.66 16.96 -13.75
C ALA A 29 -6.52 16.43 -14.64
N ALA A 30 -5.48 17.24 -14.88
CA ALA A 30 -4.30 16.83 -15.62
C ALA A 30 -3.55 15.67 -14.92
N GLY A 31 -3.39 15.75 -13.59
CA GLY A 31 -2.81 14.69 -12.77
C GLY A 31 -3.60 13.39 -12.85
N LEU A 32 -4.93 13.47 -12.74
CA LEU A 32 -5.81 12.32 -12.90
C LEU A 32 -5.70 11.71 -14.30
N ALA A 33 -5.73 12.53 -15.35
CA ALA A 33 -5.59 12.06 -16.73
C ALA A 33 -4.23 11.35 -16.94
N LEU A 34 -3.14 11.94 -16.44
CA LEU A 34 -1.80 11.35 -16.49
C LEU A 34 -1.78 9.99 -15.78
N VAL A 35 -2.36 9.89 -14.59
CA VAL A 35 -2.41 8.63 -13.84
C VAL A 35 -3.23 7.58 -14.56
N LEU A 36 -4.38 7.94 -15.15
CA LEU A 36 -5.17 7.00 -15.94
C LEU A 36 -4.42 6.52 -17.19
N LEU A 37 -3.72 7.43 -17.88
CA LEU A 37 -2.90 7.11 -19.05
C LEU A 37 -1.72 6.20 -18.68
N LEU A 38 -1.03 6.47 -17.56
CA LEU A 38 0.02 5.58 -17.08
C LEU A 38 -0.55 4.23 -16.63
N GLY A 39 -1.69 4.22 -15.93
CA GLY A 39 -2.36 2.99 -15.48
C GLY A 39 -2.76 2.07 -16.64
N THR A 40 -3.23 2.64 -17.75
CA THR A 40 -3.53 1.88 -18.98
C THR A 40 -2.26 1.46 -19.71
N ALA A 41 -1.26 2.36 -19.84
CA ALA A 41 0.02 2.06 -20.49
C ALA A 41 0.79 0.91 -19.81
N PHE A 42 0.83 0.91 -18.47
CA PHE A 42 1.47 -0.15 -17.69
C PHE A 42 0.59 -1.39 -17.47
N ARG A 43 -0.58 -1.47 -18.13
CA ARG A 43 -1.52 -2.61 -18.09
C ARG A 43 -1.87 -3.08 -16.67
N ARG A 44 -2.24 -2.14 -15.79
CA ARG A 44 -2.66 -2.44 -14.40
C ARG A 44 -4.18 -2.24 -14.23
N PRO A 45 -5.03 -3.16 -14.74
CA PRO A 45 -6.48 -2.98 -14.69
C PRO A 45 -7.01 -2.93 -13.25
N ASN A 46 -6.36 -3.61 -12.31
CA ASN A 46 -6.75 -3.62 -10.90
C ASN A 46 -6.71 -2.22 -10.27
N VAL A 47 -5.78 -1.36 -10.69
CA VAL A 47 -5.68 0.02 -10.18
C VAL A 47 -6.84 0.85 -10.70
N LEU A 48 -7.20 0.70 -11.98
CA LEU A 48 -8.32 1.39 -12.60
C LEU A 48 -9.65 0.96 -11.97
N ILE A 49 -9.83 -0.35 -11.77
CA ILE A 49 -11.02 -0.91 -11.12
C ILE A 49 -11.10 -0.44 -9.66
N ALA A 50 -10.00 -0.48 -8.90
CA ALA A 50 -9.99 -0.01 -7.52
C ALA A 50 -10.29 1.49 -7.42
N THR A 51 -9.74 2.29 -8.33
CA THR A 51 -10.00 3.73 -8.42
C THR A 51 -11.47 3.99 -8.73
N ALA A 52 -12.06 3.27 -9.69
CA ALA A 52 -13.48 3.43 -10.01
C ALA A 52 -14.37 2.99 -8.84
N LEU A 53 -14.05 1.84 -8.22
CA LEU A 53 -14.83 1.26 -7.12
C LEU A 53 -14.83 2.16 -5.87
N MET A 54 -13.71 2.83 -5.57
CA MET A 54 -13.60 3.75 -4.43
C MET A 54 -13.99 5.19 -4.78
N GLY A 55 -13.73 5.61 -6.03
CA GLY A 55 -13.97 6.97 -6.50
C GLY A 55 -15.45 7.26 -6.74
N ILE A 56 -16.19 6.35 -7.37
CA ILE A 56 -17.61 6.57 -7.71
C ILE A 56 -18.45 6.91 -6.46
N PRO A 57 -18.39 6.12 -5.35
CA PRO A 57 -19.14 6.45 -4.14
C PRO A 57 -18.77 7.81 -3.57
N ALA A 58 -17.47 8.17 -3.60
CA ALA A 58 -17.00 9.44 -3.06
C ALA A 58 -17.51 10.64 -3.88
N VAL A 59 -17.49 10.55 -5.22
CA VAL A 59 -18.05 11.60 -6.11
C VAL A 59 -19.55 11.78 -5.83
N ILE A 60 -20.29 10.68 -5.68
CA ILE A 60 -21.72 10.73 -5.34
C ILE A 60 -21.91 11.43 -3.98
N SER A 61 -21.12 11.07 -2.96
CA SER A 61 -21.20 11.70 -1.65
C SER A 61 -20.90 13.20 -1.69
N PHE A 62 -19.84 13.64 -2.38
CA PHE A 62 -19.52 15.07 -2.50
C PHE A 62 -20.57 15.83 -3.31
N SER A 63 -21.08 15.22 -4.38
CA SER A 63 -22.15 15.82 -5.18
C SER A 63 -23.44 15.98 -4.39
N LEU A 64 -23.81 15.00 -3.54
CA LEU A 64 -24.96 15.12 -2.65
C LEU A 64 -24.74 16.18 -1.58
N MET A 65 -23.55 16.20 -0.96
CA MET A 65 -23.26 17.12 0.14
C MET A 65 -23.21 18.58 -0.33
N TYR A 66 -22.47 18.89 -1.40
CA TYR A 66 -22.28 20.27 -1.88
C TYR A 66 -23.30 20.69 -2.93
N GLY A 67 -23.80 19.75 -3.74
CA GLY A 67 -24.81 20.04 -4.76
C GLY A 67 -26.15 20.44 -4.15
N LEU A 68 -26.52 19.89 -2.99
CA LEU A 68 -27.74 20.28 -2.27
C LEU A 68 -27.71 21.77 -1.84
N PHE A 69 -26.53 22.32 -1.58
CA PHE A 69 -26.34 23.74 -1.25
C PHE A 69 -26.08 24.62 -2.49
N GLY A 70 -26.27 24.10 -3.71
CA GLY A 70 -26.09 24.85 -4.95
C GLY A 70 -24.62 25.07 -5.36
N GLN A 71 -23.64 24.49 -4.65
CA GLN A 71 -22.21 24.65 -4.90
C GLN A 71 -21.64 23.51 -5.76
N TRP A 72 -22.22 23.32 -6.96
CA TRP A 72 -21.85 22.23 -7.87
C TRP A 72 -20.40 22.32 -8.37
N GLN A 73 -19.86 23.54 -8.50
CA GLN A 73 -18.48 23.76 -8.92
C GLN A 73 -17.49 23.21 -7.88
N SER A 74 -17.64 23.60 -6.62
CA SER A 74 -16.80 23.10 -5.52
C SER A 74 -16.88 21.58 -5.35
N ALA A 75 -18.07 21.02 -5.56
CA ALA A 75 -18.28 19.57 -5.52
C ALA A 75 -17.44 18.84 -6.59
N ALA A 76 -17.45 19.36 -7.82
CA ALA A 76 -16.71 18.80 -8.94
C ALA A 76 -15.19 18.92 -8.74
N GLU A 77 -14.71 20.09 -8.28
CA GLU A 77 -13.29 20.31 -8.00
C GLU A 77 -12.76 19.36 -6.93
N LEU A 78 -13.47 19.22 -5.82
CA LEU A 78 -13.09 18.32 -4.73
C LEU A 78 -13.11 16.85 -5.19
N SER A 79 -14.12 16.47 -5.99
CA SER A 79 -14.26 15.13 -6.54
C SER A 79 -13.08 14.75 -7.45
N ILE A 80 -12.70 15.65 -8.38
CA ILE A 80 -11.56 15.45 -9.28
C ILE A 80 -10.27 15.36 -8.47
N ARG A 81 -10.08 16.24 -7.48
CA ARG A 81 -8.88 16.26 -6.63
C ARG A 81 -8.75 14.98 -5.81
N PHE A 82 -9.84 14.52 -5.20
CA PHE A 82 -9.87 13.26 -4.46
C PHE A 82 -9.54 12.07 -5.36
N ALA A 83 -10.15 12.01 -6.55
CA ALA A 83 -9.89 10.96 -7.52
C ALA A 83 -8.43 10.99 -8.02
N ALA A 84 -7.83 12.17 -8.22
CA ALA A 84 -6.44 12.32 -8.60
C ALA A 84 -5.50 11.78 -7.51
N ILE A 85 -5.71 12.19 -6.25
CA ILE A 85 -4.90 11.74 -5.09
C ILE A 85 -5.01 10.22 -4.91
N LEU A 86 -6.24 9.68 -4.92
CA LEU A 86 -6.47 8.25 -4.76
C LEU A 86 -5.82 7.44 -5.88
N SER A 87 -6.08 7.81 -7.14
CA SER A 87 -5.58 7.08 -8.29
C SER A 87 -4.05 7.13 -8.34
N GLY A 88 -3.44 8.29 -8.12
CA GLY A 88 -1.99 8.46 -8.09
C GLY A 88 -1.37 7.62 -6.98
N GLY A 89 -1.94 7.67 -5.78
CA GLY A 89 -1.52 6.81 -4.68
C GLY A 89 -1.57 5.33 -5.05
N LEU A 90 -2.72 4.84 -5.49
CA LEU A 90 -2.89 3.43 -5.87
C LEU A 90 -1.95 3.00 -6.99
N LEU A 91 -1.75 3.84 -8.00
CA LEU A 91 -0.85 3.55 -9.12
C LEU A 91 0.59 3.42 -8.64
N PHE A 92 1.11 4.43 -7.95
CA PHE A 92 2.50 4.43 -7.50
C PHE A 92 2.76 3.33 -6.46
N PHE A 93 1.85 3.12 -5.51
CA PHE A 93 1.96 2.00 -4.57
C PHE A 93 1.88 0.63 -5.26
N SER A 94 1.26 0.50 -6.43
CA SER A 94 1.23 -0.75 -7.21
C SER A 94 2.60 -1.16 -7.77
N PHE A 95 3.54 -0.22 -7.85
CA PHE A 95 4.93 -0.50 -8.25
C PHE A 95 5.84 -0.88 -7.07
N VAL A 96 5.34 -0.83 -5.82
CA VAL A 96 6.13 -1.16 -4.64
C VAL A 96 6.06 -2.66 -4.36
N ASP A 97 7.20 -3.32 -4.45
CA ASP A 97 7.36 -4.69 -3.95
C ASP A 97 7.60 -4.68 -2.44
N ALA A 98 6.66 -5.24 -1.68
CA ALA A 98 6.70 -5.24 -0.21
C ALA A 98 7.95 -5.96 0.35
N ASP A 99 8.39 -7.04 -0.30
CA ASP A 99 9.59 -7.77 0.11
C ASP A 99 10.87 -6.96 -0.13
N GLU A 100 10.96 -6.22 -1.24
CA GLU A 100 12.08 -5.32 -1.51
C GLU A 100 12.10 -4.14 -0.53
N LEU A 101 10.93 -3.57 -0.24
CA LEU A 101 10.78 -2.50 0.75
C LEU A 101 11.28 -2.94 2.14
N LEU A 102 10.89 -4.13 2.58
CA LEU A 102 11.34 -4.67 3.87
C LEU A 102 12.85 -4.91 3.92
N ARG A 103 13.44 -5.40 2.82
CA ARG A 103 14.90 -5.54 2.70
C ARG A 103 15.59 -4.20 2.78
N ALA A 104 15.12 -3.19 2.05
CA ALA A 104 15.67 -1.84 2.09
C ALA A 104 15.53 -1.21 3.50
N MET A 105 14.41 -1.41 4.18
CA MET A 105 14.17 -0.92 5.54
C MET A 105 15.06 -1.60 6.60
N SER A 106 15.46 -2.86 6.40
CA SER A 106 16.26 -3.63 7.37
C SER A 106 17.60 -3.00 7.74
N LEU A 107 18.13 -2.12 6.89
CA LEU A 107 19.38 -1.38 7.13
C LEU A 107 19.20 -0.15 8.02
N ARG A 108 17.97 0.38 8.13
CA ARG A 108 17.67 1.65 8.83
C ARG A 108 16.77 1.48 10.04
N VAL A 109 15.99 0.41 10.08
CA VAL A 109 14.95 0.17 11.09
C VAL A 109 15.35 -1.02 11.97
N PRO A 110 15.04 -1.00 13.29
CA PRO A 110 15.29 -2.14 14.16
C PRO A 110 14.70 -3.44 13.61
N ALA A 111 15.51 -4.50 13.63
CA ALA A 111 15.13 -5.79 13.09
C ALA A 111 13.83 -6.40 13.64
N PRO A 112 13.45 -6.21 14.93
CA PRO A 112 12.16 -6.69 15.41
C PRO A 112 10.98 -6.14 14.61
N VAL A 113 11.04 -4.86 14.21
CA VAL A 113 9.98 -4.20 13.44
C VAL A 113 9.90 -4.78 12.03
N VAL A 114 11.04 -4.91 11.35
CA VAL A 114 11.10 -5.47 9.99
C VAL A 114 10.69 -6.94 9.99
N PHE A 115 11.06 -7.69 11.03
CA PHE A 115 10.63 -9.07 11.22
C PHE A 115 9.12 -9.16 11.43
N ILE A 116 8.52 -8.30 12.25
CA ILE A 116 7.06 -8.28 12.45
C ILE A 116 6.35 -7.96 11.14
N LEU A 117 6.77 -6.91 10.43
CA LEU A 117 6.18 -6.51 9.15
C LEU A 117 6.30 -7.62 8.09
N GLY A 118 7.47 -8.23 7.96
CA GLY A 118 7.69 -9.37 7.06
C GLY A 118 6.96 -10.64 7.49
N SER A 119 6.70 -10.80 8.78
CA SER A 119 5.87 -11.90 9.28
C SER A 119 4.42 -11.70 8.89
N ILE A 120 3.88 -10.48 8.99
CA ILE A 120 2.48 -10.19 8.63
C ILE A 120 2.20 -10.53 7.16
N THR A 121 3.08 -10.13 6.24
CA THR A 121 2.90 -10.39 4.80
C THR A 121 2.87 -11.88 4.48
N ARG A 122 3.81 -12.65 5.04
CA ARG A 122 3.87 -14.11 4.87
C ARG A 122 2.74 -14.84 5.60
N MET A 123 2.38 -14.36 6.78
CA MET A 123 1.36 -14.96 7.65
C MET A 123 -0.02 -14.92 7.00
N ARG A 124 -0.31 -13.89 6.19
CA ARG A 124 -1.54 -13.82 5.39
C ARG A 124 -1.68 -15.04 4.46
N GLN A 125 -0.63 -15.37 3.69
CA GLN A 125 -0.69 -16.50 2.76
C GLN A 125 -0.89 -17.82 3.51
N LEU A 126 -0.12 -18.04 4.59
CA LEU A 126 -0.23 -19.22 5.45
C LEU A 126 -1.65 -19.37 6.05
N ALA A 127 -2.22 -18.27 6.53
CA ALA A 127 -3.56 -18.25 7.08
C ALA A 127 -4.62 -18.61 6.04
N GLN A 128 -4.48 -18.16 4.78
CA GLN A 128 -5.41 -18.53 3.70
C GLN A 128 -5.35 -20.03 3.40
N PHE A 129 -4.15 -20.61 3.29
CA PHE A 129 -4.00 -22.05 3.07
C PHE A 129 -4.64 -22.86 4.21
N ARG A 130 -4.32 -22.55 5.48
CA ARG A 130 -4.94 -23.21 6.63
C ARG A 130 -6.45 -23.04 6.66
N LEU A 131 -6.97 -21.85 6.35
CA LEU A 131 -8.40 -21.60 6.25
C LEU A 131 -9.08 -22.51 5.21
N HIS A 132 -8.47 -22.72 4.04
CA HIS A 132 -8.99 -23.62 3.02
C HIS A 132 -9.00 -25.08 3.49
N THR A 133 -7.89 -25.54 4.08
CA THR A 133 -7.80 -26.91 4.63
C THR A 133 -8.82 -27.15 5.74
N ILE A 134 -8.97 -26.22 6.69
CA ILE A 134 -9.98 -26.33 7.76
C ILE A 134 -11.39 -26.41 7.17
N ARG A 135 -11.72 -25.57 6.17
CA ARG A 135 -13.03 -25.62 5.52
C ARG A 135 -13.28 -26.98 4.85
N GLN A 136 -12.30 -27.53 4.15
CA GLN A 136 -12.41 -28.85 3.51
C GLN A 136 -12.65 -29.96 4.55
N ILE A 137 -11.92 -29.95 5.67
CA ILE A 137 -12.09 -30.93 6.76
C ILE A 137 -13.48 -30.82 7.39
N GLN A 138 -13.98 -29.61 7.61
CA GLN A 138 -15.32 -29.44 8.20
C GLN A 138 -16.44 -29.81 7.21
N GLN A 139 -16.22 -29.57 5.91
CA GLN A 139 -17.15 -30.00 4.86
C GLN A 139 -17.21 -31.53 4.74
N SER A 140 -16.08 -32.24 4.84
CA SER A 140 -16.06 -33.71 4.80
C SER A 140 -16.74 -34.35 6.02
N ARG A 141 -16.83 -33.62 7.14
CA ARG A 141 -17.61 -34.00 8.32
C ARG A 141 -19.12 -33.72 8.19
N GLY A 142 -19.58 -33.31 7.01
CA GLY A 142 -20.99 -33.02 6.74
C GLY A 142 -21.49 -31.67 7.30
N MET A 143 -20.59 -30.81 7.81
CA MET A 143 -21.00 -29.52 8.36
C MET A 143 -21.15 -28.46 7.26
N ARG A 144 -22.24 -27.69 7.29
CA ARG A 144 -22.39 -26.49 6.45
C ARG A 144 -21.48 -25.39 6.97
N VAL A 145 -20.31 -25.25 6.36
CA VAL A 145 -19.28 -24.31 6.83
C VAL A 145 -19.66 -22.88 6.43
N ARG A 146 -20.21 -22.11 7.37
CA ARG A 146 -20.34 -20.66 7.21
C ARG A 146 -18.95 -20.02 7.28
N ARG A 147 -18.70 -19.01 6.43
CA ARG A 147 -17.37 -18.35 6.27
C ARG A 147 -16.75 -17.88 7.60
N PHE A 148 -17.59 -17.55 8.59
CA PHE A 148 -17.24 -17.02 9.92
C PHE A 148 -17.79 -17.87 11.08
N SER A 149 -17.66 -19.20 11.02
CA SER A 149 -17.99 -20.01 12.20
C SER A 149 -16.88 -19.93 13.25
N TRP A 150 -17.19 -19.35 14.41
CA TRP A 150 -16.24 -19.22 15.52
C TRP A 150 -15.65 -20.56 15.94
N LYS A 151 -16.51 -21.53 16.25
CA LYS A 151 -16.10 -22.84 16.78
C LYS A 151 -15.40 -23.72 15.75
N TYR A 152 -15.86 -23.71 14.49
CA TYR A 152 -15.42 -24.68 13.49
C TYR A 152 -14.29 -24.19 12.58
N VAL A 153 -14.11 -22.87 12.46
CA VAL A 153 -13.14 -22.26 11.53
C VAL A 153 -12.16 -21.35 12.26
N LEU A 154 -12.64 -20.38 13.03
CA LEU A 154 -11.77 -19.37 13.65
C LEU A 154 -10.92 -19.93 14.79
N LEU A 155 -11.51 -20.67 15.72
CA LEU A 155 -10.79 -21.20 16.87
C LEU A 155 -9.66 -22.17 16.45
N PRO A 156 -9.88 -23.16 15.55
CA PRO A 156 -8.80 -24.01 15.04
C PRO A 156 -7.73 -23.23 14.27
N LEU A 157 -8.13 -22.17 13.55
CA LEU A 157 -7.19 -21.31 12.87
C LEU A 157 -6.29 -20.57 13.86
N ILE A 158 -6.86 -19.91 14.86
CA ILE A 158 -6.10 -19.14 15.87
C ILE A 158 -5.13 -20.06 16.61
N VAL A 159 -5.61 -21.21 17.10
CA VAL A 159 -4.77 -22.19 17.81
C VAL A 159 -3.64 -22.67 16.91
N GLY A 160 -3.94 -23.01 15.64
CA GLY A 160 -2.92 -23.44 14.68
C GLY A 160 -1.88 -22.36 14.38
N MET A 161 -2.30 -21.10 14.26
CA MET A 161 -1.39 -19.97 13.99
C MET A 161 -0.51 -19.64 15.20
N ILE A 162 -1.04 -19.74 16.43
CA ILE A 162 -0.27 -19.58 17.66
C ILE A 162 0.77 -20.70 17.79
N SER A 163 0.38 -21.95 17.51
CA SER A 163 1.28 -23.09 17.53
C SER A 163 2.42 -22.91 16.51
N ASP A 164 2.10 -22.50 15.28
CA ASP A 164 3.10 -22.22 14.24
C ASP A 164 4.07 -21.10 14.64
N ALA A 165 3.54 -20.03 15.23
CA ALA A 165 4.36 -18.91 15.70
C ALA A 165 5.30 -19.36 16.83
N ALA A 166 4.80 -20.17 17.78
CA ALA A 166 5.60 -20.72 18.86
C ALA A 166 6.73 -21.63 18.34
N GLU A 167 6.43 -22.54 17.41
CA GLU A 167 7.43 -23.41 16.80
C GLU A 167 8.51 -22.63 16.03
N ARG A 168 8.11 -21.62 15.24
CA ARG A 168 9.06 -20.79 14.49
C ARG A 168 9.89 -19.87 15.37
N SER A 169 9.36 -19.43 16.51
CA SER A 169 10.07 -18.51 17.41
C SER A 169 11.34 -19.11 18.01
N ARG A 170 11.34 -20.42 18.32
CA ARG A 170 12.45 -21.12 18.99
C ARG A 170 13.76 -21.06 18.19
N PRO A 171 13.82 -21.48 16.91
CA PRO A 171 15.05 -21.35 16.12
C PRO A 171 15.41 -19.88 15.84
N LEU A 172 14.44 -18.97 15.71
CA LEU A 172 14.69 -17.54 15.50
C LEU A 172 15.34 -16.87 16.71
N GLN A 173 15.01 -17.30 17.93
CA GLN A 173 15.68 -16.83 19.15
C GLN A 173 17.13 -17.32 19.21
N ARG A 174 17.39 -18.57 18.79
CA ARG A 174 18.75 -19.15 18.74
C ARG A 174 19.66 -18.44 17.73
N THR A 175 19.10 -17.93 16.63
CA THR A 175 19.85 -17.16 15.62
C THR A 175 20.15 -15.72 16.05
N GLY A 176 19.72 -15.30 17.25
CA GLY A 176 20.06 -13.99 17.80
C GLY A 176 19.39 -12.82 17.07
N ILE A 177 18.29 -13.05 16.34
CA ILE A 177 17.58 -12.00 15.57
C ILE A 177 17.08 -10.85 16.46
N ALA A 178 16.90 -11.06 17.76
CA ALA A 178 16.51 -10.01 18.71
C ALA A 178 17.69 -9.19 19.27
N ARG A 179 18.94 -9.59 19.02
CA ARG A 179 20.11 -8.88 19.57
C ARG A 179 20.42 -7.62 18.75
N PRO A 180 20.72 -6.47 19.40
CA PRO A 180 21.20 -5.28 18.72
C PRO A 180 22.63 -5.49 18.21
N GLY A 181 22.96 -4.91 17.05
CA GLY A 181 24.29 -5.00 16.44
C GLY A 181 24.29 -4.68 14.94
N PRO A 182 25.47 -4.50 14.31
CA PRO A 182 25.60 -4.27 12.87
C PRO A 182 25.09 -5.49 12.10
N ARG A 183 24.34 -5.27 11.01
CA ARG A 183 23.72 -6.33 10.21
C ARG A 183 24.03 -6.18 8.74
N THR A 184 24.12 -7.32 8.07
CA THR A 184 24.26 -7.44 6.63
C THR A 184 23.01 -8.05 6.03
N VAL A 185 22.62 -7.58 4.84
CA VAL A 185 21.46 -8.11 4.12
C VAL A 185 21.96 -9.13 3.09
N LEU A 186 21.38 -10.32 3.09
CA LEU A 186 21.79 -11.41 2.19
C LEU A 186 21.55 -11.06 0.71
N TYR A 187 20.42 -10.39 0.42
CA TYR A 187 20.05 -9.93 -0.92
C TYR A 187 19.90 -8.40 -0.90
N PRO A 188 20.98 -7.65 -1.15
CA PRO A 188 20.91 -6.19 -1.18
C PRO A 188 20.03 -5.73 -2.34
N VAL A 189 19.25 -4.68 -2.09
CA VAL A 189 18.46 -4.01 -3.12
C VAL A 189 19.38 -3.01 -3.82
N ASN A 190 19.44 -3.07 -5.15
CA ASN A 190 20.27 -2.15 -5.93
C ASN A 190 19.70 -0.72 -5.82
N ASP A 191 20.52 0.24 -5.40
CA ASP A 191 20.14 1.66 -5.30
C ASP A 191 21.01 2.49 -6.26
N PRO A 192 20.63 2.59 -7.55
CA PRO A 192 21.42 3.31 -8.53
C PRO A 192 21.45 4.82 -8.22
N PHE A 193 22.60 5.46 -8.48
CA PHE A 193 22.80 6.88 -8.18
C PHE A 193 21.76 7.78 -8.86
N ALA A 194 21.36 7.45 -10.09
CA ALA A 194 20.33 8.18 -10.83
C ALA A 194 18.98 8.21 -10.07
N GLU A 195 18.55 7.10 -9.48
CA GLU A 195 17.31 7.03 -8.69
C GLU A 195 17.41 7.78 -7.36
N ARG A 196 18.60 7.83 -6.76
CA ARG A 196 18.85 8.64 -5.57
C ARG A 196 18.75 10.14 -5.89
N VAL A 197 19.38 10.58 -6.97
CA VAL A 197 19.31 11.98 -7.42
C VAL A 197 17.87 12.34 -7.78
N LEU A 198 17.17 11.49 -8.54
CA LEU A 198 15.78 11.72 -8.93
C LEU A 198 14.86 11.94 -7.71
N ARG A 199 15.02 11.15 -6.64
CA ARG A 199 14.24 11.31 -5.40
C ARG A 199 14.47 12.68 -4.75
N TRP A 200 15.72 13.10 -4.62
CA TRP A 200 16.05 14.40 -4.04
C TRP A 200 15.55 15.56 -4.90
N VAL A 201 15.69 15.46 -6.22
CA VAL A 201 15.15 16.44 -7.16
C VAL A 201 13.63 16.53 -7.03
N MET A 202 12.92 15.40 -6.97
CA MET A 202 11.47 15.38 -6.77
C MET A 202 11.08 16.10 -5.49
N VAL A 203 11.68 15.74 -4.35
CA VAL A 203 11.40 16.39 -3.06
C VAL A 203 11.70 17.89 -3.11
N ALA A 204 12.85 18.29 -3.67
CA ALA A 204 13.21 19.70 -3.81
C ALA A 204 12.20 20.48 -4.65
N VAL A 205 11.79 19.94 -5.81
CA VAL A 205 10.76 20.54 -6.66
C VAL A 205 9.43 20.64 -5.91
N THR A 206 9.06 19.60 -5.15
CA THR A 206 7.82 19.62 -4.35
C THR A 206 7.83 20.75 -3.33
N VAL A 207 8.96 20.92 -2.62
CA VAL A 207 9.15 21.95 -1.59
C VAL A 207 9.18 23.35 -2.21
N VAL A 208 9.87 23.53 -3.33
CA VAL A 208 9.92 24.82 -4.02
C VAL A 208 8.54 25.23 -4.50
N LEU A 209 7.80 24.32 -5.13
CA LEU A 209 6.43 24.59 -5.57
C LEU A 209 5.50 24.88 -4.41
N SER A 210 5.61 24.13 -3.30
CA SER A 210 4.74 24.37 -2.15
C SER A 210 5.03 25.69 -1.46
N VAL A 211 6.30 26.09 -1.34
CA VAL A 211 6.68 27.41 -0.83
C VAL A 211 6.18 28.51 -1.78
N TRP A 212 6.37 28.36 -3.09
CA TRP A 212 5.96 29.37 -4.07
C TRP A 212 4.44 29.59 -4.13
N VAL A 213 3.64 28.55 -3.88
CA VAL A 213 2.17 28.68 -3.84
C VAL A 213 1.68 29.31 -2.52
N VAL A 214 2.43 29.14 -1.43
CA VAL A 214 2.06 29.65 -0.10
C VAL A 214 2.50 31.11 0.12
N LEU A 215 3.60 31.52 -0.52
CA LEU A 215 4.18 32.86 -0.41
C LEU A 215 3.48 33.85 -1.35
#